data_AF-A0A7S0AZ72-F1
#
_entry.id   AF-A0A7S0AZ72-F1
#
_cell.length_a   1.000
_cell.length_b   1.000
_cell.length_c   1.000
_cell.angle_alpha   90.00
_cell.angle_beta   90.00
_cell.angle_gamma   90.00
#
_symmetry.space_group_name_H-M   'P 1'
#
loop_
_entity.id
_entity.type
_entity.pdbx_description
1 polymer ?
#
loop_
_entity_poly.entity_id
_entity_poly.type
_entity_poly.pdbx_seq_one_letter_code
_entity_poly.pdbx_strand_id
1 'polypeptide(L)'
;VNTEIFENFHEGAKHLTERDCRKAEKKAERIIALMQVPLIQGTLRYAHKNSVYGSVEQDDAGSIEKHNAEGATFAAAILPMLNKCSPKDAETVYKHMKVGKLRADFPAVRKAFENNYDCL
;
A
#
# COMPACT_ATOMS: atom_id res chain seq x y z
N VAL A 1 7.83 -11.26 7.86
CA VAL A 1 6.88 -10.68 8.85
C VAL A 1 7.56 -9.49 9.50
N ASN A 2 6.87 -8.36 9.63
CA ASN A 2 7.43 -7.17 10.31
C ASN A 2 7.28 -7.36 11.82
N THR A 3 8.36 -7.70 12.53
CA THR A 3 8.33 -7.97 13.98
C THR A 3 8.29 -6.69 14.82
N GLU A 4 8.81 -5.58 14.28
CA GLU A 4 8.87 -4.27 14.94
C GLU A 4 7.47 -3.75 15.29
N ILE A 5 6.44 -4.13 14.53
CA ILE A 5 5.06 -3.70 14.80
C ILE A 5 4.57 -4.24 16.16
N PHE A 6 4.97 -5.45 16.54
CA PHE A 6 4.55 -6.07 17.80
C PHE A 6 5.21 -5.40 19.01
N GLU A 7 6.46 -4.98 18.86
CA GLU A 7 7.17 -4.19 19.89
C GLU A 7 6.46 -2.86 20.12
N ASN A 8 6.09 -2.15 19.05
CA ASN A 8 5.35 -0.89 19.16
C ASN A 8 3.95 -1.08 19.77
N PHE A 9 3.25 -2.19 19.47
CA PHE A 9 1.97 -2.50 20.14
C PHE A 9 2.16 -2.70 21.65
N HIS A 10 3.19 -3.45 22.05
CA HIS A 10 3.48 -3.71 23.47
C HIS A 10 3.82 -2.41 24.22
N GLU A 11 4.72 -1.59 23.68
CA GLU A 11 5.11 -0.31 24.28
C GLU A 11 3.95 0.70 24.29
N GLY A 12 3.13 0.75 23.23
CA GLY A 12 1.94 1.58 23.20
C GLY A 12 0.95 1.23 24.32
N ALA A 13 0.67 -0.06 24.52
CA ALA A 13 -0.21 -0.53 25.60
C ALA A 13 0.35 -0.18 27.00
N LYS A 14 1.66 -0.28 27.18
CA LYS A 14 2.34 0.14 28.40
C LYS A 14 2.14 1.64 28.65
N HIS A 15 2.38 2.50 27.64
CA HIS A 15 2.21 3.94 27.78
C HIS A 15 0.76 4.36 28.08
N LEU A 16 -0.23 3.68 27.50
CA LEU A 16 -1.63 3.88 27.86
C LEU A 16 -1.92 3.56 29.32
N THR A 17 -1.32 2.48 29.86
CA THR A 17 -1.45 2.09 31.27
C THR A 17 -0.80 3.11 32.21
N GLU A 18 0.32 3.69 31.78
CA GLU A 18 1.03 4.77 32.47
C GLU A 18 0.33 6.15 32.31
N ARG A 19 -0.76 6.23 31.53
CA ARG A 19 -1.47 7.48 31.16
C ARG A 19 -0.60 8.48 30.39
N ASP A 20 0.45 8.01 29.72
CA ASP A 20 1.31 8.82 28.86
C ASP A 20 0.80 8.80 27.41
N CYS A 21 -0.29 9.54 27.16
CA CYS A 21 -0.94 9.58 25.85
C CYS A 21 0.01 10.05 24.73
N ARG A 22 0.97 10.94 25.02
CA ARG A 22 1.91 11.46 24.01
C ARG A 22 2.84 10.38 23.51
N LYS A 23 3.36 9.51 24.38
CA LYS A 23 4.19 8.38 23.94
C LYS A 23 3.37 7.30 23.26
N ALA A 24 2.14 7.05 23.75
CA ALA A 24 1.23 6.12 23.09
C ALA A 24 0.90 6.56 21.64
N GLU A 25 0.65 7.85 21.43
CA GLU A 25 0.42 8.46 20.11
C GLU A 25 1.61 8.23 19.17
N LYS A 26 2.85 8.51 19.62
CA LYS A 26 4.05 8.23 18.83
C LYS A 26 4.21 6.76 18.42
N LYS A 27 3.79 5.83 19.29
CA LYS A 27 3.79 4.39 18.95
C LYS A 27 2.72 4.07 17.92
N ALA A 28 1.53 4.66 18.02
CA ALA A 28 0.48 4.52 17.03
C ALA A 28 0.92 5.05 15.65
N GLU A 29 1.57 6.22 15.60
CA GLU A 29 2.15 6.77 14.36
C GLU A 29 3.17 5.81 13.73
N ARG A 30 4.06 5.23 14.54
CA ARG A 30 5.04 4.25 14.05
C ARG A 30 4.37 2.97 13.53
N ILE A 31 3.34 2.47 14.21
CA ILE A 31 2.55 1.31 13.76
C ILE A 31 1.92 1.62 12.41
N ILE A 32 1.30 2.79 12.25
CA ILE A 32 0.67 3.22 10.99
C ILE A 32 1.72 3.23 9.87
N ALA A 33 2.88 3.83 10.07
CA ALA A 33 3.97 3.82 9.09
C ALA A 33 4.41 2.39 8.70
N LEU A 34 4.57 1.50 9.69
CA LEU A 34 4.94 0.10 9.45
C LEU A 34 3.85 -0.69 8.71
N MET A 35 2.56 -0.37 8.92
CA MET A 35 1.43 -0.97 8.21
C MET A 35 1.34 -0.54 6.75
N GLN A 36 1.88 0.63 6.38
CA GLN A 36 1.91 1.07 4.99
C GLN A 36 2.84 0.23 4.12
N VAL A 37 3.95 -0.27 4.68
CA VAL A 37 4.95 -1.07 3.95
C VAL A 37 4.33 -2.25 3.20
N PRO A 38 3.57 -3.17 3.84
CA PRO A 38 2.93 -4.27 3.11
C PRO A 38 1.86 -3.81 2.11
N LEU A 39 1.20 -2.66 2.32
CA LEU A 39 0.23 -2.12 1.36
C LEU A 39 0.92 -1.62 0.08
N ILE A 40 2.04 -0.92 0.23
CA ILE A 40 2.88 -0.46 -0.88
C ILE A 40 3.43 -1.69 -1.62
N GLN A 41 4.02 -2.64 -0.90
CA GLN A 41 4.58 -3.86 -1.49
C GLN A 41 3.53 -4.70 -2.23
N GLY A 42 2.33 -4.85 -1.64
CA GLY A 42 1.20 -5.50 -2.29
C GLY A 42 0.81 -4.81 -3.58
N THR A 43 0.64 -3.48 -3.53
CA THR A 43 0.32 -2.67 -4.72
C THR A 43 1.37 -2.83 -5.82
N LEU A 44 2.66 -2.74 -5.49
CA LEU A 44 3.77 -2.90 -6.45
C LEU A 44 3.82 -4.30 -7.06
N ARG A 45 3.60 -5.35 -6.24
CA ARG A 45 3.58 -6.73 -6.71
C ARG A 45 2.49 -6.94 -7.77
N TYR A 46 1.28 -6.45 -7.53
CA TYR A 46 0.18 -6.61 -8.47
C TYR A 46 0.27 -5.65 -9.66
N ALA A 47 0.82 -4.45 -9.48
CA ALA A 47 1.16 -3.58 -10.60
C ALA A 47 2.14 -4.27 -11.56
N HIS A 48 3.18 -4.93 -11.04
CA HIS A 48 4.11 -5.72 -11.85
C HIS A 48 3.40 -6.89 -12.54
N LYS A 49 2.65 -7.72 -11.80
CA LYS A 49 1.89 -8.83 -12.39
C LYS A 49 0.95 -8.36 -13.50
N ASN A 50 0.18 -7.30 -13.28
CA ASN A 50 -0.75 -6.76 -14.26
C ASN A 50 -0.01 -6.11 -15.46
N SER A 51 1.22 -5.62 -15.28
CA SER A 51 2.02 -5.12 -16.40
C SER A 51 2.55 -6.22 -17.32
N VAL A 52 2.85 -7.41 -16.76
CA VAL A 52 3.39 -8.56 -17.48
C VAL A 52 2.28 -9.44 -18.08
N TYR A 53 1.20 -9.68 -17.31
CA TYR A 53 0.17 -10.65 -17.66
C TYR A 53 -1.18 -10.03 -18.07
N GLY A 54 -1.38 -8.72 -17.86
CA GLY A 54 -2.67 -8.03 -18.03
C GLY A 54 -3.21 -7.89 -19.46
N SER A 55 -2.58 -8.52 -20.43
CA SER A 55 -3.01 -8.54 -21.84
C SER A 55 -2.79 -9.88 -22.51
N VAL A 56 -2.41 -10.92 -21.76
CA VAL A 56 -2.22 -12.24 -22.36
C VAL A 56 -3.58 -12.90 -22.39
N GLU A 57 -4.00 -13.34 -23.57
CA GLU A 57 -5.06 -14.33 -23.78
C GLU A 57 -4.61 -15.67 -23.17
N GLN A 58 -4.38 -15.67 -21.85
CA GLN A 58 -4.16 -16.88 -21.08
C GLN A 58 -5.55 -17.50 -20.85
N ASP A 59 -5.62 -18.83 -20.91
CA ASP A 59 -6.77 -19.67 -20.54
C ASP A 59 -7.25 -19.48 -19.07
N ASP A 60 -6.79 -18.43 -18.39
CA ASP A 60 -6.97 -18.15 -16.97
C ASP A 60 -7.39 -16.69 -16.75
N ALA A 61 -8.46 -16.26 -17.43
CA ALA A 61 -9.11 -14.98 -17.17
C ALA A 61 -9.44 -14.77 -15.69
N GLY A 62 -9.72 -15.86 -14.95
CA GLY A 62 -9.92 -15.85 -13.50
C GLY A 62 -8.70 -15.35 -12.71
N SER A 63 -7.48 -15.69 -13.14
CA SER A 63 -6.24 -15.23 -12.51
C SER A 63 -5.94 -13.76 -12.79
N ILE A 64 -6.29 -13.24 -13.98
CA ILE A 64 -6.16 -11.82 -14.30
C ILE A 64 -7.09 -10.97 -13.44
N GLU A 65 -8.38 -11.34 -13.38
CA GLU A 65 -9.36 -10.63 -12.55
C GLU A 65 -9.00 -10.70 -11.07
N LYS A 66 -8.53 -11.85 -10.58
CA LYS A 66 -8.01 -11.99 -9.22
C LYS A 66 -6.84 -11.04 -8.94
N HIS A 67 -5.84 -11.00 -9.83
CA HIS A 67 -4.69 -10.11 -9.65
C HIS A 67 -5.09 -8.62 -9.71
N ASN A 68 -6.04 -8.26 -10.57
CA ASN A 68 -6.59 -6.91 -10.62
C ASN A 68 -7.31 -6.56 -9.30
N ALA A 69 -8.17 -7.45 -8.79
CA ALA A 69 -8.89 -7.24 -7.54
C ALA A 69 -7.95 -7.13 -6.33
N GLU A 70 -6.95 -8.01 -6.21
CA GLU A 70 -5.95 -7.98 -5.14
C GLU A 70 -5.15 -6.67 -5.21
N GLY A 71 -4.67 -6.29 -6.39
CA GLY A 71 -3.94 -5.04 -6.60
C GLY A 71 -4.76 -3.79 -6.30
N ALA A 72 -6.03 -3.76 -6.72
CA ALA A 72 -6.95 -2.67 -6.44
C ALA A 72 -7.23 -2.53 -4.95
N THR A 73 -7.34 -3.65 -4.23
CA THR A 73 -7.57 -3.67 -2.77
C THR A 73 -6.38 -3.06 -2.02
N PHE A 74 -5.16 -3.48 -2.34
CA PHE A 74 -3.96 -2.89 -1.73
C PHE A 74 -3.82 -1.40 -2.06
N ALA A 75 -4.07 -1.00 -3.31
CA ALA A 75 -4.01 0.39 -3.72
C ALA A 75 -5.06 1.23 -2.97
N ALA A 76 -6.30 0.78 -2.89
CA ALA A 76 -7.38 1.47 -2.19
C ALA A 76 -7.06 1.75 -0.72
N ALA A 77 -6.36 0.83 -0.05
CA ALA A 77 -5.96 0.98 1.35
C ALA A 77 -4.89 2.07 1.57
N ILE A 78 -3.96 2.28 0.62
CA ILE A 78 -2.86 3.24 0.77
C ILE A 78 -3.12 4.59 0.08
N LEU A 79 -4.04 4.63 -0.89
CA LEU A 79 -4.34 5.83 -1.69
C LEU A 79 -4.67 7.08 -0.86
N PRO A 80 -5.43 7.03 0.25
CA PRO A 80 -5.69 8.23 1.05
C PRO A 80 -4.42 8.84 1.64
N MET A 81 -3.46 7.99 2.06
CA MET A 81 -2.19 8.42 2.64
C MET A 81 -1.28 9.00 1.56
N LEU A 82 -1.22 8.34 0.41
CA LEU A 82 -0.50 8.86 -0.75
C LEU A 82 -1.11 10.18 -1.25
N ASN A 83 -2.43 10.32 -1.25
CA ASN A 83 -3.12 11.56 -1.66
C ASN A 83 -2.83 12.73 -0.72
N LYS A 84 -2.64 12.46 0.57
CA LYS A 84 -2.19 13.47 1.54
C LYS A 84 -0.78 13.99 1.21
N CYS A 85 0.10 13.12 0.71
CA CYS A 85 1.46 13.48 0.29
C CYS A 85 1.50 14.15 -1.10
N SER A 86 0.83 13.55 -2.08
CA SER A 86 0.79 13.98 -3.48
C SER A 86 -0.50 13.49 -4.15
N PRO A 87 -1.50 14.37 -4.34
CA PRO A 87 -2.72 14.03 -5.07
C PRO A 87 -2.45 13.52 -6.49
N LYS A 88 -1.40 14.04 -7.14
CA LYS A 88 -0.97 13.66 -8.49
C LYS A 88 -0.44 12.23 -8.55
N ASP A 89 0.40 11.84 -7.59
CA ASP A 89 0.94 10.48 -7.54
C ASP A 89 -0.14 9.48 -7.12
N ALA A 90 -1.05 9.88 -6.23
CA ALA A 90 -2.23 9.09 -5.89
C ALA A 90 -3.14 8.84 -7.09
N GLU A 91 -3.41 9.86 -7.92
CA GLU A 91 -4.16 9.70 -9.16
C GLU A 91 -3.46 8.73 -10.13
N THR A 92 -2.12 8.81 -10.23
CA THR A 92 -1.31 7.90 -11.05
C THR A 92 -1.51 6.45 -10.58
N VAL A 93 -1.34 6.18 -9.28
CA VAL A 93 -1.56 4.84 -8.73
C VAL A 93 -2.99 4.36 -8.94
N TYR A 94 -4.00 5.20 -8.67
CA TYR A 94 -5.41 4.85 -8.86
C TYR A 94 -5.72 4.50 -10.32
N LYS A 95 -5.25 5.31 -11.28
CA LYS A 95 -5.48 5.09 -12.71
C LYS A 95 -4.96 3.73 -13.20
N HIS A 96 -3.86 3.25 -12.62
CA HIS A 96 -3.23 1.99 -12.99
C HIS A 96 -3.70 0.78 -12.17
N MET A 97 -4.24 1.00 -10.98
CA MET A 97 -4.60 -0.07 -10.05
C MET A 97 -6.10 -0.23 -9.80
N LYS A 98 -6.95 0.64 -10.33
CA LYS A 98 -8.41 0.52 -10.17
C LYS A 98 -8.97 -0.78 -10.76
N VAL A 99 -10.10 -1.22 -10.21
CA VAL A 99 -10.84 -2.39 -10.70
C VAL A 99 -11.15 -2.24 -12.20
N GLY A 100 -10.99 -3.33 -12.95
CA GLY A 100 -11.19 -3.38 -14.41
C GLY A 100 -10.02 -2.82 -15.23
N LYS A 101 -8.97 -2.28 -14.59
CA LYS A 101 -7.72 -1.94 -15.28
C LYS A 101 -6.83 -3.18 -15.42
N LEU A 102 -7.00 -3.91 -16.52
CA LEU A 102 -6.29 -5.18 -16.72
C LEU A 102 -4.77 -5.02 -16.82
N ARG A 103 -4.29 -3.94 -17.48
CA ARG A 103 -2.86 -3.68 -17.68
C ARG A 103 -2.38 -2.44 -16.93
N ALA A 104 -1.46 -2.62 -15.98
CA ALA A 104 -0.83 -1.54 -15.23
C ALA A 104 0.47 -1.06 -15.90
N ASP A 105 0.85 0.19 -15.64
CA ASP A 105 2.19 0.70 -15.91
C ASP A 105 2.99 0.60 -14.61
N PHE A 106 3.72 -0.50 -14.46
CA PHE A 106 4.47 -0.77 -13.23
C PHE A 106 5.55 0.31 -12.96
N PRO A 107 6.38 0.73 -13.93
CA PRO A 107 7.31 1.85 -13.72
C PRO A 107 6.64 3.12 -13.20
N ALA A 108 5.47 3.51 -13.74
CA ALA A 108 4.75 4.69 -13.28
C ALA A 108 4.25 4.53 -11.83
N VAL A 109 3.66 3.38 -11.49
CA VAL A 109 3.19 3.09 -10.13
C VAL A 109 4.37 3.07 -9.14
N ARG A 110 5.49 2.43 -9.52
CA ARG A 110 6.70 2.39 -8.69
C ARG A 110 7.24 3.79 -8.43
N LYS A 111 7.36 4.60 -9.49
CA LYS A 111 7.88 5.96 -9.37
C LYS A 111 6.99 6.85 -8.51
N ALA A 112 5.67 6.71 -8.63
CA ALA A 112 4.69 7.44 -7.81
C ALA A 112 4.88 7.17 -6.30
N PHE A 113 5.14 5.91 -5.91
CA PHE A 113 5.48 5.59 -4.52
C PHE A 113 6.87 6.10 -4.12
N GLU A 114 7.90 5.89 -4.94
CA GLU A 114 9.27 6.32 -4.66
C GLU A 114 9.40 7.82 -4.42
N ASN A 115 8.58 8.64 -5.10
CA ASN A 115 8.56 10.09 -4.90
C ASN A 115 8.01 10.51 -3.52
N ASN A 116 7.33 9.62 -2.80
CA ASN A 116 6.59 9.94 -1.58
C ASN A 116 7.07 9.17 -0.34
N TYR A 117 8.14 8.38 -0.43
CA TYR A 117 8.64 7.57 0.71
C TYR A 117 9.04 8.41 1.92
N ASP A 118 9.49 9.64 1.74
CA ASP A 118 9.83 10.51 2.88
C ASP A 118 8.59 11.05 3.60
N CYS A 119 7.43 11.08 2.92
CA CYS A 119 6.17 11.56 3.48
C CYS A 119 5.31 10.44 4.09
N LEU A 120 5.41 9.22 3.55
CA LEU A 120 4.67 8.02 3.98
C LEU A 120 5.30 7.35 5.20
#